data_AF-A0A252CV61-F1
#
_entry.id   AF-A0A252CV61-F1
#
_cell.length_a   1.000
_cell.length_b   1.000
_cell.length_c   1.000
_cell.angle_alpha   90.00
_cell.angle_beta   90.00
_cell.angle_gamma   90.00
#
_symmetry.space_group_name_H-M   'P 1'
#
loop_
_entity.id
_entity.type
_entity.pdbx_description
1 polymer ?
#
loop_
_entity_poly.entity_id
_entity_poly.type
_entity_poly.pdbx_seq_one_letter_code
_entity_poly.pdbx_strand_id
1 'polypeptide(L)'
;MISLNSPALLALNQSRQIESEGQITSHIDFSNHQQWNHESGWKNVLNNLRLIVQPLLLFWLIYPWLDIFPNSQLLLGFNHLIAAMNQFKPCYTSG
;
A
#
# COMPACT_ATOMS: atom_id res chain seq x y z
N MET A 1 -33.81 -8.22 -3.59
CA MET A 1 -33.46 -6.93 -2.94
C MET A 1 -32.63 -7.25 -1.71
N ILE A 2 -31.33 -6.94 -1.70
CA ILE A 2 -30.47 -7.18 -0.53
C ILE A 2 -30.52 -5.91 0.31
N SER A 3 -31.00 -6.02 1.55
CA SER A 3 -31.10 -4.89 2.47
C SER A 3 -29.71 -4.52 3.01
N LEU A 4 -29.32 -3.25 2.84
CA LEU A 4 -28.03 -2.72 3.31
C LEU A 4 -28.01 -2.46 4.83
N ASN A 5 -29.12 -2.68 5.52
CA ASN A 5 -29.23 -2.50 6.98
C ASN A 5 -28.92 -3.77 7.77
N SER A 6 -28.23 -4.74 7.17
CA SER A 6 -27.82 -5.94 7.89
C SER A 6 -26.86 -5.56 9.03
N PRO A 7 -27.09 -6.04 10.26
CA PRO A 7 -26.19 -5.77 11.40
C PRO A 7 -24.76 -6.25 11.12
N ALA A 8 -24.56 -7.27 10.29
CA ALA A 8 -23.23 -7.72 9.87
C ALA A 8 -22.49 -6.66 9.01
N LEU A 9 -23.19 -5.96 8.11
CA LEU A 9 -22.58 -4.90 7.30
C LEU A 9 -22.35 -3.62 8.12
N LEU A 10 -23.22 -3.33 9.09
CA LEU A 10 -23.03 -2.22 10.02
C LEU A 10 -21.81 -2.44 10.93
N ALA A 11 -21.62 -3.66 11.43
CA ALA A 11 -20.44 -4.03 12.20
C ALA A 11 -19.14 -3.88 11.40
N LEU A 12 -19.14 -4.25 10.11
CA LEU A 12 -18.00 -4.06 9.20
C LEU A 12 -17.68 -2.58 8.90
N ASN A 13 -18.70 -1.71 8.88
CA ASN A 13 -18.49 -0.27 8.70
C ASN A 13 -17.94 0.36 9.98
N GLN A 14 -18.48 -0.02 11.14
CA GLN A 14 -17.99 0.44 12.45
C GLN A 14 -16.54 -0.01 12.71
N SER A 15 -16.17 -1.25 12.36
CA SER A 15 -14.78 -1.70 12.48
C SER A 15 -13.83 -0.87 11.61
N ARG A 16 -14.27 -0.48 10.40
CA ARG A 16 -13.50 0.37 9.48
C ARG A 16 -13.35 1.80 10.01
N GLN A 17 -14.35 2.32 10.72
CA GLN A 17 -14.27 3.63 11.38
C GLN A 17 -13.30 3.62 12.57
N ILE A 18 -13.27 2.53 13.35
CA ILE A 18 -12.35 2.39 14.49
C ILE A 18 -10.87 2.28 14.04
N GLU A 19 -10.59 1.63 12.90
CA GLU A 19 -9.24 1.65 12.30
C GLU A 19 -8.84 3.04 11.76
N SER A 20 -9.82 3.86 11.35
CA SER A 20 -9.58 5.18 10.74
C SER A 20 -9.23 6.28 11.74
N GLU A 21 -9.62 6.16 13.01
CA GLU A 21 -9.47 7.23 14.01
C GLU A 21 -8.14 7.14 14.80
N GLY A 22 -7.39 6.05 14.65
CA GLY A 22 -6.16 5.78 15.42
C GLY A 22 -4.83 5.95 14.68
N GLN A 23 -4.82 6.19 13.37
CA GLN A 23 -3.58 6.41 12.64
C GLN A 23 -3.44 7.89 12.26
N ILE A 24 -2.49 8.57 12.91
CA ILE A 24 -1.78 9.71 12.33
C ILE A 24 -1.11 9.15 11.07
N THR A 25 -1.85 9.05 9.98
CA THR A 25 -1.29 8.73 8.67
C THR A 25 -0.59 10.01 8.25
N SER A 26 0.68 10.12 8.64
CA SER A 26 1.61 11.03 7.99
C SER A 26 1.45 10.76 6.50
N HIS A 27 0.80 11.66 5.77
CA HIS A 27 0.54 11.48 4.36
C HIS A 27 1.90 11.35 3.66
N ILE A 28 2.28 10.13 3.31
CA ILE A 28 3.59 9.85 2.70
C ILE A 28 3.54 10.41 1.29
N ASP A 29 4.36 11.41 1.03
CA ASP A 29 4.54 11.92 -0.33
C ASP A 29 5.56 11.03 -1.07
N PHE A 30 5.01 10.08 -1.84
CA PHE A 30 5.76 9.17 -2.70
C PHE A 30 6.56 9.88 -3.80
N SER A 31 6.21 11.14 -4.09
CA SER A 31 6.87 11.93 -5.12
C SER A 31 8.29 12.36 -4.74
N ASN A 32 8.66 12.23 -3.47
CA ASN A 32 10.03 12.48 -3.00
C ASN A 32 11.04 11.42 -3.46
N HIS A 33 10.59 10.33 -4.08
CA HIS A 33 11.49 9.31 -4.62
C HIS A 33 12.30 9.87 -5.80
N GLN A 34 13.63 9.68 -5.80
CA GLN A 34 14.52 10.25 -6.83
C GLN A 34 14.14 9.89 -8.26
N GLN A 35 13.56 8.70 -8.46
CA GLN A 35 13.12 8.21 -9.79
C GLN A 35 11.65 8.53 -10.11
N TRP A 36 10.96 9.25 -9.24
CA TRP A 36 9.59 9.67 -9.48
C TRP A 36 9.53 10.64 -10.66
N ASN A 37 8.62 10.39 -11.59
CA ASN A 37 8.41 11.29 -12.72
C ASN A 37 7.14 12.11 -12.54
N HIS A 38 7.28 13.45 -12.55
CA HIS A 38 6.18 14.40 -12.41
C HIS A 38 5.50 14.77 -13.74
N GLU A 39 6.05 14.32 -14.87
CA GLU A 39 5.46 14.55 -16.18
C GLU A 39 4.17 13.73 -16.38
N SER A 40 3.27 14.26 -17.21
CA SER A 40 2.07 13.55 -17.62
C SER A 40 2.36 12.49 -18.69
N GLY A 41 1.48 11.50 -18.83
CA GLY A 41 1.56 10.47 -19.86
C GLY A 41 1.71 9.06 -19.31
N TRP A 42 1.22 8.07 -20.07
CA TRP A 42 1.15 6.68 -19.65
C TRP A 42 2.51 6.07 -19.29
N LYS A 43 3.58 6.46 -20.00
CA LYS A 43 4.94 5.97 -19.75
C LYS A 43 5.43 6.37 -18.35
N ASN A 44 5.14 7.60 -17.95
CA ASN A 44 5.52 8.16 -16.66
C ASN A 44 4.67 7.56 -15.54
N VAL A 45 3.39 7.34 -15.79
CA VAL A 45 2.50 6.58 -14.90
C VAL A 45 3.02 5.16 -14.67
N LEU A 46 3.44 4.44 -15.72
CA LEU A 46 4.01 3.10 -15.59
C LEU A 46 5.34 3.10 -14.84
N ASN A 47 6.18 4.12 -15.04
CA ASN A 47 7.42 4.28 -14.28
C ASN A 47 7.13 4.44 -12.78
N ASN A 48 6.18 5.31 -12.41
CA ASN A 48 5.84 5.53 -11.01
C ASN A 48 5.15 4.31 -10.40
N LEU A 49 4.28 3.63 -11.15
CA LEU A 49 3.67 2.36 -10.73
C LEU A 49 4.73 1.28 -10.47
N ARG A 50 5.75 1.19 -11.33
CA ARG A 50 6.89 0.28 -11.12
C ARG A 50 7.55 0.55 -9.76
N LEU A 51 7.77 1.82 -9.38
CA LEU A 51 8.38 2.16 -8.10
C LEU A 51 7.53 1.70 -6.91
N ILE A 52 6.21 1.88 -6.99
CA ILE A 52 5.29 1.47 -5.91
C ILE A 52 5.23 -0.06 -5.77
N VAL A 53 5.28 -0.81 -6.87
CA VAL A 53 5.22 -2.28 -6.85
C VAL A 53 6.57 -2.93 -6.52
N GLN A 54 7.68 -2.21 -6.72
CA GLN A 54 9.04 -2.74 -6.56
C GLN A 54 9.33 -3.38 -5.19
N PRO A 55 8.93 -2.81 -4.03
CA PRO A 55 9.15 -3.44 -2.72
C PRO A 55 8.50 -4.82 -2.58
N LEU A 56 7.32 -5.00 -3.17
CA LEU A 56 6.63 -6.30 -3.16
C LEU A 56 7.38 -7.34 -3.99
N LEU A 57 7.86 -6.96 -5.19
CA LEU A 57 8.66 -7.86 -6.03
C LEU A 57 9.96 -8.26 -5.34
N LEU A 58 10.62 -7.32 -4.66
CA LEU A 58 11.85 -7.57 -3.92
C LEU A 58 11.61 -8.52 -2.74
N PHE A 59 10.49 -8.37 -2.03
CA PHE A 59 10.09 -9.29 -0.99
C PHE A 59 9.96 -10.73 -1.52
N TRP A 60 9.26 -10.92 -2.64
CA TRP A 60 9.12 -12.25 -3.26
C TRP A 60 10.45 -12.86 -3.68
N LEU A 61 11.41 -12.05 -4.11
CA LEU A 61 12.75 -12.53 -4.46
C LEU A 61 13.55 -12.99 -3.23
N ILE A 62 13.37 -12.31 -2.10
CA ILE A 62 14.09 -12.62 -0.85
C ILE A 62 13.40 -13.74 -0.06
N TYR A 63 12.09 -13.90 -0.19
CA TYR A 63 11.29 -14.83 0.60
C TYR A 63 11.85 -16.27 0.66
N PRO A 64 12.29 -16.90 -0.45
CA PRO A 64 12.89 -18.24 -0.40
C PRO A 64 14.18 -18.33 0.45
N TRP A 65 14.91 -17.22 0.57
CA TRP A 65 16.11 -17.17 1.40
C TRP A 65 15.80 -17.08 2.89
N LEU A 66 14.61 -16.57 3.26
CA LEU A 66 14.17 -16.53 4.66
C LEU A 66 13.86 -17.92 5.22
N ASP A 67 13.53 -18.89 4.36
CA ASP A 67 13.38 -20.29 4.77
C ASP A 67 14.71 -20.93 5.15
N ILE A 68 15.81 -20.51 4.50
CA ILE A 68 17.17 -21.00 4.76
C ILE A 68 17.82 -20.23 5.91
N PHE A 69 17.61 -18.91 5.95
CA PHE A 69 18.16 -17.99 6.93
C PHE A 69 17.02 -17.25 7.65
N PRO A 70 16.45 -17.85 8.71
CA PRO A 70 15.31 -17.26 9.40
C PRO A 70 15.68 -15.91 10.00
N ASN A 71 15.06 -14.85 9.48
CA ASN A 71 15.26 -13.47 9.94
C ASN A 71 13.90 -12.75 10.05
N SER A 72 13.36 -12.73 11.27
CA SER A 72 12.06 -12.11 11.56
C SER A 72 12.08 -10.59 11.41
N GLN A 73 13.22 -9.94 11.64
CA GLN A 73 13.36 -8.49 11.52
C GLN A 73 13.28 -8.04 10.06
N LEU A 74 13.88 -8.81 9.15
CA LEU A 74 13.79 -8.54 7.72
C LEU A 74 12.35 -8.71 7.22
N LEU A 75 11.69 -9.80 7.63
CA LEU A 75 10.28 -10.04 7.30
C LEU A 75 9.38 -8.90 7.79
N LEU A 76 9.56 -8.48 9.05
CA LEU A 76 8.81 -7.38 9.66
C LEU A 76 9.07 -6.05 8.93
N GLY A 77 10.33 -5.76 8.59
CA GLY A 77 10.71 -4.56 7.83
C GLY A 77 10.05 -4.50 6.45
N PHE A 78 10.04 -5.61 5.71
CA PHE A 78 9.32 -5.69 4.44
C PHE A 78 7.81 -5.53 4.62
N ASN A 79 7.24 -6.11 5.67
CA ASN A 79 5.81 -5.98 5.95
C ASN A 79 5.41 -4.51 6.19
N HIS A 80 6.18 -3.79 7.01
CA HIS A 80 5.97 -2.35 7.22
C HIS A 80 6.13 -1.54 5.93
N LEU A 81 7.14 -1.84 5.12
CA LEU A 81 7.38 -1.16 3.85
C LEU A 81 6.21 -1.40 2.87
N ILE A 82 5.74 -2.64 2.73
CA ILE A 82 4.60 -2.99 1.87
C ILE A 82 3.33 -2.30 2.38
N ALA A 83 3.10 -2.29 3.69
CA ALA A 83 1.97 -1.58 4.28
C ALA A 83 2.00 -0.08 3.96
N ALA A 84 3.18 0.55 4.01
CA ALA A 84 3.36 1.94 3.58
C ALA A 84 3.06 2.13 2.09
N MET A 85 3.55 1.25 1.22
CA MET A 85 3.27 1.32 -0.23
C MET A 85 1.78 1.15 -0.55
N ASN A 86 1.06 0.31 0.21
CA ASN A 86 -0.38 0.10 0.03
C ASN A 86 -1.23 1.33 0.38
N GLN A 87 -0.66 2.32 1.07
CA GLN A 87 -1.34 3.61 1.29
C GLN A 87 -1.35 4.50 0.04
N PHE A 88 -0.60 4.12 -1.01
CA PHE A 88 -0.60 4.84 -2.27
C PHE A 88 -2.01 4.88 -2.88
N LYS A 89 -2.53 6.10 -3.04
CA LYS A 89 -3.78 6.36 -3.76
C LYS A 89 -3.44 7.12 -5.03
N PRO A 90 -3.66 6.54 -6.22
CA PRO A 90 -3.55 7.29 -7.45
C PRO A 90 -4.55 8.44 -7.39
N CYS A 91 -4.08 9.69 -7.51
CA CYS A 91 -4.98 10.82 -7.71
C CYS A 91 -5.59 10.68 -9.10
N TYR A 92 -6.76 10.05 -9.20
CA TYR A 92 -7.60 10.18 -10.37
C TYR A 92 -8.20 11.58 -10.32
N THR A 93 -7.77 12.47 -11.21
CA THR A 93 -8.55 13.67 -11.48
C THR A 93 -9.88 13.19 -12.03
N SER A 94 -10.95 13.30 -11.24
CA SER A 94 -12.32 13.18 -11.74
C SER A 94 -12.45 14.16 -12.91
N GLY A 95 -12.53 13.62 -14.13
CA GLY A 95 -12.78 14.41 -15.33
C GLY A 95 -14.18 14.99 -15.34
#